data_AF-A0A947R492-F1
#
_entry.id   AF-A0A947R492-F1
#
_cell.length_a   1.000
_cell.length_b   1.000
_cell.length_c   1.000
_cell.angle_alpha   90.00
_cell.angle_beta   90.00
_cell.angle_gamma   90.00
#
_symmetry.space_group_name_H-M   'P 1'
#
loop_
_entity.id
_entity.type
_entity.pdbx_description
1 polymer ?
#
loop_
_entity_poly.entity_id
_entity_poly.type
_entity_poly.pdbx_seq_one_letter_code
_entity_poly.pdbx_strand_id
1 'polypeptide(L)'
;MDFKPILDKYETYVQMIDGIFKKVGNEYGYCVKCKPGCDDCCYALFDLSFIEAVYINRRFKENFSGDQRSLLIEKAARADRQIHKLKKSAFQQLKHGRDEIGILGDMAMERVRCPFLNEKSKCDMYDMRPITCRLYGIPTSTSGASHICGKSAFEKGGKYPTVNMDKIHNQLYNLSLELAIHIKSRYAKIAEVLIPLSMALITDFNEEYLGVGDAKKTGEEDNLSK
;
A
#
# COMPACT_ATOMS: atom_id res chain seq x y z
N MET A 1 1.73 14.53 17.46
CA MET A 1 1.09 13.20 17.45
C MET A 1 2.14 12.12 17.42
N ASP A 2 2.10 11.18 18.35
CA ASP A 2 3.02 10.05 18.38
C ASP A 2 2.37 8.83 17.72
N PHE A 3 3.06 8.22 16.76
CA PHE A 3 2.64 6.98 16.10
C PHE A 3 3.55 5.81 16.48
N LYS A 4 4.69 6.09 17.13
CA LYS A 4 5.80 5.17 17.30
C LYS A 4 5.39 3.82 17.90
N PRO A 5 4.56 3.75 18.97
CA PRO A 5 4.23 2.45 19.59
C PRO A 5 3.56 1.47 18.63
N ILE A 6 2.72 1.97 17.72
CA ILE A 6 2.00 1.12 16.77
C ILE A 6 2.86 0.85 15.53
N LEU A 7 3.70 1.81 15.11
CA LEU A 7 4.67 1.59 14.04
C LEU A 7 5.73 0.54 14.42
N ASP A 8 6.17 0.51 15.69
CA ASP A 8 7.09 -0.53 16.19
C ASP A 8 6.46 -1.95 16.10
N LYS A 9 5.15 -2.06 16.37
CA LYS A 9 4.40 -3.31 16.17
C LYS A 9 4.32 -3.70 14.69
N TYR A 10 4.07 -2.72 13.82
CA TYR A 10 4.08 -2.94 12.37
C TYR A 10 5.47 -3.39 11.87
N GLU A 11 6.55 -2.80 12.37
CA GLU A 11 7.92 -3.21 12.03
C GLU A 11 8.24 -4.64 12.48
N THR A 12 7.77 -5.03 13.68
CA THR A 12 7.86 -6.41 14.16
C THR A 12 7.12 -7.37 13.22
N TYR A 13 5.93 -6.96 12.77
CA TYR A 13 5.15 -7.73 11.79
C TYR A 13 5.90 -7.85 10.45
N VAL A 14 6.49 -6.76 9.96
CA VAL A 14 7.34 -6.74 8.76
C VAL A 14 8.51 -7.72 8.87
N GLN A 15 9.20 -7.77 10.01
CA GLN A 15 10.32 -8.71 10.22
C GLN A 15 9.87 -10.17 10.11
N MET A 16 8.69 -10.49 10.64
CA MET A 16 8.11 -11.82 10.49
C MET A 16 7.81 -12.14 9.01
N ILE A 17 7.25 -11.19 8.25
CA ILE A 17 7.00 -11.33 6.81
C ILE A 17 8.31 -11.57 6.04
N ASP A 18 9.36 -10.80 6.32
CA ASP A 18 10.67 -11.01 5.70
C ASP A 18 11.24 -12.40 6.04
N GLY A 19 10.97 -12.91 7.26
CA GLY A 19 11.31 -14.28 7.65
C GLY A 19 10.60 -15.34 6.81
N ILE A 20 9.30 -15.15 6.51
CA ILE A 20 8.53 -16.05 5.63
C ILE A 20 9.14 -16.07 4.23
N PHE A 21 9.43 -14.89 3.66
CA PHE A 21 10.05 -14.79 2.34
C PHE A 21 11.41 -15.49 2.30
N LYS A 22 12.26 -15.25 3.30
CA LYS A 22 13.57 -15.91 3.42
C LYS A 22 13.45 -17.43 3.50
N LYS A 23 12.49 -17.95 4.27
CA LYS A 23 12.24 -19.39 4.36
C LYS A 23 11.90 -19.99 3.00
N VAL A 24 10.95 -19.40 2.27
CA VAL A 24 10.59 -19.87 0.91
C VAL A 24 11.76 -19.71 -0.06
N GLY A 25 12.53 -18.62 0.02
CA GLY A 25 13.73 -18.41 -0.78
C GLY A 25 14.84 -19.44 -0.51
N ASN A 26 14.98 -19.91 0.72
CA ASN A 26 15.95 -20.95 1.07
C ASN A 26 15.50 -22.33 0.59
N GLU A 27 14.22 -22.66 0.76
CA GLU A 27 13.65 -23.96 0.37
C GLU A 27 13.47 -24.09 -1.15
N TYR A 28 13.14 -22.99 -1.84
CA TYR A 28 12.78 -22.95 -3.26
C TYR A 28 13.58 -21.88 -4.03
N GLY A 29 14.88 -21.75 -3.76
CA GLY A 29 15.73 -20.69 -4.31
C GLY A 29 15.76 -20.61 -5.84
N TYR A 30 15.62 -21.74 -6.54
CA TYR A 30 15.51 -21.74 -8.00
C TYR A 30 14.23 -21.05 -8.50
N CYS A 31 13.14 -21.15 -7.73
CA CYS A 31 11.85 -20.55 -8.07
C CYS A 31 11.81 -19.04 -7.76
N VAL A 32 12.49 -18.61 -6.69
CA VAL A 32 12.50 -17.22 -6.24
C VAL A 32 13.56 -16.41 -6.99
N LYS A 33 13.18 -15.78 -8.11
CA LYS A 33 14.07 -14.92 -8.91
C LYS A 33 14.12 -13.46 -8.45
N CYS A 34 13.35 -13.11 -7.42
CA CYS A 34 13.26 -11.74 -6.92
C CYS A 34 14.56 -11.33 -6.21
N LYS A 35 15.16 -10.22 -6.67
CA LYS A 35 16.38 -9.62 -6.13
C LYS A 35 16.36 -8.11 -6.37
N PRO A 36 17.16 -7.28 -5.67
CA PRO A 36 17.31 -5.87 -6.02
C PRO A 36 17.62 -5.71 -7.52
N GLY A 37 16.84 -4.89 -8.21
CA GLY A 37 16.86 -4.77 -9.69
C GLY A 37 15.75 -5.55 -10.41
N CYS A 38 15.01 -6.42 -9.71
CA CYS A 38 13.72 -6.92 -10.19
C CYS A 38 12.65 -5.88 -9.85
N ASP A 39 12.03 -5.31 -10.88
CA ASP A 39 11.11 -4.17 -10.78
C ASP A 39 9.64 -4.54 -11.06
N ASP A 40 9.31 -5.83 -11.17
CA ASP A 40 7.96 -6.24 -11.57
C ASP A 40 6.90 -5.77 -10.56
N CYS A 41 7.21 -5.85 -9.27
CA CYS A 41 6.36 -5.34 -8.20
C CYS A 41 6.20 -3.82 -8.24
N CYS A 42 7.13 -3.09 -8.85
CA CYS A 42 7.07 -1.64 -8.98
C CYS A 42 6.09 -1.17 -10.06
N TYR A 43 5.42 -2.08 -10.75
CA TYR A 43 4.33 -1.76 -11.68
C TYR A 43 3.00 -2.39 -11.27
N ALA A 44 2.98 -3.21 -10.22
CA ALA A 44 1.76 -3.84 -9.72
C ALA A 44 0.87 -2.78 -9.04
N LEU A 45 -0.42 -2.80 -9.37
CA LEU A 45 -1.41 -1.89 -8.78
C LEU A 45 -2.03 -2.52 -7.53
N PHE A 46 -1.81 -1.89 -6.38
CA PHE A 46 -2.46 -2.24 -5.12
C PHE A 46 -2.54 -1.01 -4.21
N ASP A 47 -3.49 -1.03 -3.28
CA ASP A 47 -3.62 0.00 -2.25
C ASP A 47 -2.97 -0.47 -0.93
N LEU A 48 -2.53 0.49 -0.14
CA LEU A 48 -1.97 0.29 1.20
C LEU A 48 -3.08 0.29 2.24
N SER A 49 -2.91 -0.49 3.30
CA SER A 49 -3.68 -0.32 4.53
C SER A 49 -3.36 1.02 5.21
N PHE A 50 -4.26 1.49 6.08
CA PHE A 50 -4.07 2.76 6.80
C PHE A 50 -2.74 2.79 7.60
N ILE A 51 -2.41 1.71 8.33
CA ILE A 51 -1.12 1.59 9.04
C ILE A 51 0.09 1.72 8.10
N GLU A 52 0.03 1.08 6.92
CA GLU A 52 1.12 1.12 5.94
C GLU A 52 1.26 2.50 5.29
N ALA A 53 0.14 3.17 5.00
CA ALA A 53 0.16 4.51 4.44
C ALA A 53 0.78 5.53 5.40
N VAL A 54 0.42 5.48 6.69
CA VAL A 54 1.03 6.32 7.73
C VAL A 54 2.52 5.99 7.90
N TYR A 55 2.87 4.69 7.96
CA TYR A 55 4.26 4.25 8.06
C TYR A 55 5.11 4.77 6.88
N ILE A 56 4.64 4.56 5.65
CA ILE A 56 5.35 4.99 4.44
C ILE A 56 5.46 6.50 4.36
N ASN A 57 4.40 7.26 4.64
CA ASN A 57 4.46 8.71 4.62
C ASN A 57 5.52 9.24 5.60
N ARG A 58 5.57 8.65 6.80
CA ARG A 58 6.53 9.04 7.81
C ARG A 58 7.96 8.70 7.41
N ARG A 59 8.21 7.46 6.98
CA ARG A 59 9.54 7.05 6.46
C ARG A 59 9.97 7.87 5.25
N PHE A 60 9.04 8.22 4.36
CA PHE A 60 9.29 9.11 3.24
C PHE A 60 9.73 10.51 3.69
N LYS A 61 9.01 11.12 4.63
CA LYS A 61 9.35 12.44 5.18
C LYS A 61 10.68 12.43 5.95
N GLU A 62 11.03 11.32 6.60
CA GLU A 62 12.28 11.15 7.33
C GLU A 62 13.51 10.94 6.41
N ASN A 63 13.35 10.23 5.29
CA ASN A 63 14.47 9.82 4.44
C ASN A 63 14.70 10.70 3.20
N PHE A 64 13.71 11.51 2.80
CA PHE A 64 13.80 12.34 1.59
C PHE A 64 13.50 13.80 1.89
N SER A 65 14.38 14.69 1.44
CA SER A 65 14.27 16.15 1.58
C SER A 65 14.69 16.88 0.30
N GLY A 66 14.38 18.18 0.23
CA GLY A 66 14.79 19.04 -0.89
C GLY A 66 14.35 18.50 -2.26
N ASP A 67 15.23 18.62 -3.25
CA ASP A 67 14.95 18.25 -4.64
C ASP A 67 14.56 16.78 -4.83
N GLN A 68 15.17 15.88 -4.05
CA GLN A 68 14.84 14.46 -4.11
C GLN A 68 13.38 14.21 -3.70
N ARG A 69 12.93 14.86 -2.63
CA ARG A 69 11.53 14.77 -2.18
C ARG A 69 10.58 15.36 -3.21
N SER A 70 10.92 16.53 -3.77
CA SER A 70 10.12 17.19 -4.81
C SER A 70 9.95 16.29 -6.05
N LEU A 71 11.02 15.64 -6.50
CA LEU A 71 10.98 14.70 -7.62
C LEU A 71 10.07 13.50 -7.34
N LEU A 72 10.15 12.92 -6.13
CA LEU A 72 9.30 11.80 -5.74
C LEU A 72 7.82 12.20 -5.63
N ILE A 73 7.52 13.40 -5.13
CA ILE A 73 6.16 13.97 -5.11
C ILE A 73 5.63 14.14 -6.54
N GLU A 74 6.44 14.61 -7.48
CA GLU A 74 6.03 14.77 -8.87
C GLU A 74 5.73 13.42 -9.55
N LYS A 75 6.57 12.41 -9.29
CA LYS A 75 6.31 11.02 -9.71
C LYS A 75 5.03 10.48 -9.08
N ALA A 76 4.80 10.75 -7.80
CA ALA A 76 3.60 10.36 -7.07
C ALA A 76 2.34 10.99 -7.69
N ALA A 77 2.35 12.30 -7.95
CA ALA A 77 1.23 13.00 -8.58
C ALA A 77 0.92 12.46 -9.98
N ARG A 78 1.92 12.04 -10.76
CA ARG A 78 1.72 11.38 -12.06
C ARG A 78 1.03 10.02 -11.91
N ALA A 79 1.53 9.18 -11.02
CA ALA A 79 0.93 7.87 -10.74
C ALA A 79 -0.50 8.01 -10.22
N ASP A 80 -0.74 8.97 -9.32
CA ASP A 80 -2.06 9.21 -8.72
C ASP A 80 -3.11 9.58 -9.78
N ARG A 81 -2.76 10.45 -10.72
CA ARG A 81 -3.65 10.80 -11.85
C ARG A 81 -3.99 9.60 -12.72
N GLN A 82 -3.05 8.67 -12.93
CA GLN A 82 -3.31 7.43 -13.68
C GLN A 82 -4.27 6.52 -12.90
N ILE A 83 -3.98 6.28 -11.62
CA ILE A 83 -4.80 5.45 -10.72
C ILE A 83 -6.22 6.02 -10.60
N HIS A 84 -6.36 7.34 -10.46
CA HIS A 84 -7.66 7.99 -10.39
C HIS A 84 -8.50 7.74 -11.65
N LYS A 85 -7.88 7.82 -12.84
CA LYS A 85 -8.58 7.52 -14.11
C LYS A 85 -9.03 6.05 -14.17
N LEU A 86 -8.17 5.13 -13.75
CA LEU A 86 -8.50 3.70 -13.69
C LEU A 86 -9.66 3.42 -12.72
N LYS A 87 -9.58 3.92 -11.48
CA LYS A 87 -10.63 3.78 -10.48
C LYS A 87 -11.95 4.40 -10.94
N LYS A 88 -11.90 5.58 -11.58
CA LYS A 88 -13.08 6.22 -12.16
C LYS A 88 -13.71 5.36 -13.27
N SER A 89 -12.90 4.81 -14.18
CA SER A 89 -13.37 3.90 -15.23
C SER A 89 -14.02 2.64 -14.64
N ALA A 90 -13.35 1.97 -13.69
CA ALA A 90 -13.86 0.80 -13.00
C ALA A 90 -15.21 1.06 -12.33
N PHE A 91 -15.33 2.19 -11.63
CA PHE A 91 -16.59 2.59 -10.99
C PHE A 91 -17.73 2.84 -11.98
N GLN A 92 -17.45 3.44 -13.15
CA GLN A 92 -18.48 3.60 -14.18
C GLN A 92 -18.91 2.25 -14.77
N GLN A 93 -17.99 1.34 -15.00
CA GLN A 93 -18.30 -0.01 -15.49
C GLN A 93 -19.18 -0.78 -14.51
N LEU A 94 -18.89 -0.68 -13.20
CA LEU A 94 -19.72 -1.28 -12.16
C LEU A 94 -21.14 -0.69 -12.17
N LYS A 95 -21.26 0.64 -12.31
CA LYS A 95 -22.57 1.32 -12.46
C LYS A 95 -23.34 0.88 -13.70
N HIS A 96 -22.65 0.50 -14.77
CA HIS A 96 -23.24 -0.03 -15.99
C HIS A 96 -23.51 -1.55 -15.92
N GLY A 97 -23.41 -2.16 -14.74
CA GLY A 97 -23.81 -3.56 -14.50
C GLY A 97 -22.76 -4.59 -14.87
N ARG A 98 -21.50 -4.17 -15.12
CA ARG A 98 -20.40 -5.13 -15.28
C ARG A 98 -20.08 -5.79 -13.94
N ASP A 99 -19.81 -7.09 -13.99
CA ASP A 99 -19.44 -7.91 -12.84
C ASP A 99 -18.15 -7.41 -12.15
N GLU A 100 -18.17 -7.44 -10.81
CA GLU A 100 -17.09 -6.94 -9.95
C GLU A 100 -15.82 -7.78 -10.07
N ILE A 101 -15.94 -9.11 -10.21
CA ILE A 101 -14.78 -10.01 -10.36
C ILE A 101 -14.05 -9.70 -11.67
N GLY A 102 -14.80 -9.48 -12.76
CA GLY A 102 -14.23 -9.07 -14.04
C GLY A 102 -13.50 -7.72 -13.98
N ILE A 103 -14.09 -6.72 -13.31
CA ILE A 103 -13.45 -5.41 -13.13
C ILE A 103 -12.17 -5.53 -12.31
N LEU A 104 -12.21 -6.29 -11.21
CA LEU A 104 -11.04 -6.50 -10.35
C LEU A 104 -9.92 -7.23 -11.10
N GLY A 105 -10.27 -8.21 -11.95
CA GLY A 105 -9.33 -8.89 -12.83
C GLY A 105 -8.61 -7.93 -13.79
N ASP A 106 -9.35 -7.03 -14.45
CA ASP A 106 -8.76 -6.01 -15.31
C ASP A 106 -7.86 -5.06 -14.53
N MET A 107 -8.31 -4.59 -13.37
CA MET A 107 -7.51 -3.72 -12.50
C MET A 107 -6.21 -4.39 -12.03
N ALA A 108 -6.22 -5.70 -11.80
CA ALA A 108 -5.02 -6.46 -11.43
C ALA A 108 -4.00 -6.58 -12.57
N MET A 109 -4.44 -6.45 -13.82
CA MET A 109 -3.59 -6.48 -15.01
C MET A 109 -3.04 -5.09 -15.38
N GLU A 110 -3.66 -4.02 -14.88
CA GLU A 110 -3.18 -2.66 -15.07
C GLU A 110 -1.79 -2.46 -14.45
N ARG A 111 -0.96 -1.67 -15.15
CA ARG A 111 0.43 -1.41 -14.73
C ARG A 111 0.67 0.07 -14.55
N VAL A 112 0.81 0.50 -13.29
CA VAL A 112 1.14 1.88 -12.93
C VAL A 112 2.52 1.91 -12.31
N ARG A 113 3.41 2.74 -12.87
CA ARG A 113 4.79 2.85 -12.41
C ARG A 113 4.83 3.47 -11.00
N CYS A 114 5.45 2.75 -10.08
CA CYS A 114 5.67 3.17 -8.70
C CYS A 114 6.52 4.45 -8.61
N PRO A 115 6.19 5.40 -7.72
CA PRO A 115 6.97 6.62 -7.54
C PRO A 115 8.41 6.38 -7.08
N PHE A 116 8.64 5.33 -6.28
CA PHE A 116 9.96 4.97 -5.76
C PHE A 116 10.84 4.20 -6.74
N LEU A 117 10.34 3.83 -7.93
CA LEU A 117 11.20 3.23 -8.95
C LEU A 117 12.11 4.31 -9.54
N ASN A 118 13.41 4.11 -9.43
CA ASN A 118 14.41 4.99 -10.04
C ASN A 118 14.81 4.51 -11.45
N GLU A 119 15.64 5.31 -12.12
CA GLU A 119 16.09 5.02 -13.50
C GLU A 119 17.03 3.80 -13.61
N LYS A 120 17.50 3.27 -12.47
CA LYS A 120 18.34 2.06 -12.41
C LYS A 120 17.54 0.79 -12.12
N SER A 121 16.21 0.83 -12.29
CA SER A 121 15.27 -0.24 -11.92
C SER A 121 15.39 -0.69 -10.45
N LYS A 122 15.70 0.25 -9.55
CA LYS A 122 15.77 0.01 -8.10
C LYS A 122 14.70 0.81 -7.37
N CYS A 123 14.19 0.26 -6.27
CA CYS A 123 13.30 0.96 -5.37
C CYS A 123 14.13 1.85 -4.44
N ASP A 124 13.87 3.15 -4.43
CA ASP A 124 14.53 4.11 -3.53
C ASP A 124 14.15 3.90 -2.06
N MET A 125 13.09 3.13 -1.79
CA MET A 125 12.58 2.83 -0.44
C MET A 125 12.54 1.30 -0.19
N TYR A 126 13.52 0.55 -0.72
CA TYR A 126 13.49 -0.92 -0.72
C TYR A 126 13.33 -1.53 0.68
N ASP A 127 14.07 -1.03 1.68
CA ASP A 127 14.07 -1.60 3.03
C ASP A 127 12.80 -1.27 3.83
N MET A 128 12.04 -0.25 3.40
CA MET A 128 10.81 0.20 4.05
C MET A 128 9.57 -0.08 3.17
N ARG A 129 9.71 -0.95 2.17
CA ARG A 129 8.62 -1.35 1.26
C ARG A 129 7.42 -1.96 2.02
N PRO A 130 6.18 -1.81 1.51
CA PRO A 130 4.99 -2.40 2.13
C PRO A 130 5.00 -3.93 2.04
N ILE A 131 4.12 -4.59 2.81
CA ILE A 131 4.09 -6.05 2.94
C ILE A 131 3.84 -6.74 1.60
N THR A 132 2.94 -6.22 0.77
CA THR A 132 2.69 -6.75 -0.57
C THR A 132 3.96 -6.77 -1.43
N CYS A 133 4.79 -5.73 -1.35
CA CYS A 133 6.09 -5.70 -2.04
C CYS A 133 7.10 -6.69 -1.46
N ARG A 134 7.01 -7.05 -0.17
CA ARG A 134 7.91 -8.01 0.50
C ARG A 134 7.61 -9.44 0.11
N LEU A 135 6.33 -9.76 0.00
CA LEU A 135 5.83 -11.07 -0.41
C LEU A 135 5.91 -11.28 -1.94
N TYR A 136 6.15 -10.21 -2.70
CA TYR A 136 6.22 -10.31 -4.15
C TYR A 136 7.37 -11.24 -4.60
N GLY A 137 7.02 -12.24 -5.41
CA GLY A 137 7.96 -13.23 -5.93
C GLY A 137 7.87 -14.60 -5.25
N ILE A 138 7.06 -14.76 -4.21
CA ILE A 138 6.67 -16.07 -3.65
C ILE A 138 5.17 -16.32 -3.87
N PRO A 139 4.69 -17.57 -3.78
CA PRO A 139 3.28 -17.89 -3.95
C PRO A 139 2.42 -17.25 -2.85
N THR A 140 1.34 -16.60 -3.25
CA THR A 140 0.34 -16.03 -2.34
C THR A 140 -1.05 -16.58 -2.67
N SER A 141 -2.00 -16.47 -1.74
CA SER A 141 -3.40 -16.79 -2.00
C SER A 141 -4.33 -15.75 -1.43
N THR A 142 -5.36 -15.39 -2.20
CA THR A 142 -6.41 -14.44 -1.80
C THR A 142 -7.76 -15.07 -2.14
N SER A 143 -8.70 -15.11 -1.21
CA SER A 143 -10.01 -15.76 -1.41
C SER A 143 -9.91 -17.20 -1.93
N GLY A 144 -8.88 -17.93 -1.51
CA GLY A 144 -8.61 -19.31 -1.95
C GLY A 144 -7.95 -19.44 -3.33
N ALA A 145 -7.86 -18.37 -4.13
CA ALA A 145 -7.16 -18.37 -5.40
C ALA A 145 -5.66 -18.16 -5.18
N SER A 146 -4.81 -18.99 -5.81
CA SER A 146 -3.36 -18.86 -5.71
C SER A 146 -2.79 -17.98 -6.82
N HIS A 147 -1.83 -17.13 -6.46
CA HIS A 147 -1.15 -16.20 -7.35
C HIS A 147 0.36 -16.41 -7.28
N ILE A 148 1.00 -16.37 -8.44
CA ILE A 148 2.45 -16.46 -8.59
C ILE A 148 2.94 -15.30 -9.47
N CYS A 149 4.12 -14.77 -9.16
CA CYS A 149 4.74 -13.74 -9.99
C CYS A 149 5.17 -14.34 -11.34
N GLY A 150 4.86 -13.67 -12.45
CA GLY A 150 5.22 -14.12 -13.79
C GLY A 150 6.74 -14.18 -14.06
N LYS A 151 7.55 -13.49 -13.25
CA LYS A 151 9.03 -13.58 -13.30
C LYS A 151 9.61 -14.67 -12.39
N SER A 152 8.81 -15.33 -11.56
CA SER A 152 9.25 -16.46 -10.74
C SER A 152 9.33 -17.76 -11.57
N ALA A 153 9.93 -18.80 -11.02
CA ALA A 153 9.93 -20.15 -11.63
C ALA A 153 8.92 -21.10 -10.95
N PHE A 154 7.98 -20.56 -10.17
CA PHE A 154 6.88 -21.37 -9.62
C PHE A 154 5.94 -21.80 -10.74
N GLU A 155 5.46 -23.04 -10.67
CA GLU A 155 4.55 -23.62 -11.67
C GLU A 155 3.13 -23.75 -11.12
N LYS A 156 2.13 -23.51 -11.97
CA LYS A 156 0.71 -23.71 -11.60
C LYS A 156 0.45 -25.19 -11.28
N GLY A 157 -0.26 -25.44 -10.18
CA GLY A 157 -0.56 -26.79 -9.70
C GLY A 157 0.56 -27.45 -8.87
N GLY A 158 1.72 -26.79 -8.73
CA GLY A 158 2.77 -27.26 -7.84
C GLY A 158 2.41 -27.11 -6.35
N LYS A 159 3.04 -27.93 -5.50
CA LYS A 159 2.86 -27.90 -4.05
C LYS A 159 3.96 -27.05 -3.41
N TYR A 160 3.67 -25.77 -3.24
CA TYR A 160 4.59 -24.80 -2.65
C TYR A 160 3.97 -24.18 -1.38
N PRO A 161 4.79 -23.68 -0.44
CA PRO A 161 4.29 -22.82 0.63
C PRO A 161 3.64 -21.58 0.03
N THR A 162 2.37 -21.36 0.37
CA THR A 162 1.57 -20.24 -0.14
C THR A 162 1.15 -19.34 1.01
N VAL A 163 1.46 -18.06 0.90
CA VAL A 163 1.10 -17.07 1.93
C VAL A 163 -0.34 -16.64 1.76
N ASN A 164 -1.15 -16.83 2.81
CA ASN A 164 -2.54 -16.40 2.81
C ASN A 164 -2.64 -14.89 3.03
N MET A 165 -2.98 -14.13 1.99
CA MET A 165 -3.10 -12.68 2.01
C MET A 165 -4.29 -12.20 2.83
N ASP A 166 -5.38 -12.97 2.93
CA ASP A 166 -6.53 -12.60 3.76
C ASP A 166 -6.13 -12.47 5.24
N LYS A 167 -5.26 -13.38 5.73
CA LYS A 167 -4.67 -13.29 7.07
C LYS A 167 -3.77 -12.07 7.22
N ILE A 168 -3.01 -11.71 6.18
CA ILE A 168 -2.16 -10.51 6.19
C ILE A 168 -3.01 -9.25 6.28
N HIS A 169 -4.03 -9.14 5.43
CA HIS A 169 -4.94 -8.00 5.41
C HIS A 169 -5.69 -7.84 6.73
N ASN A 170 -6.13 -8.94 7.36
CA ASN A 170 -6.75 -8.89 8.68
C ASN A 170 -5.80 -8.37 9.77
N GLN A 171 -4.53 -8.78 9.75
CA GLN A 171 -3.54 -8.27 10.71
C GLN A 171 -3.21 -6.79 10.47
N LEU A 172 -3.07 -6.38 9.21
CA LEU A 172 -2.90 -4.97 8.84
C LEU A 172 -4.09 -4.11 9.27
N TYR A 173 -5.32 -4.63 9.12
CA TYR A 173 -6.53 -3.98 9.60
C TYR A 173 -6.54 -3.84 11.13
N ASN A 174 -6.17 -4.88 11.87
CA ASN A 174 -6.06 -4.80 13.33
C ASN A 174 -5.04 -3.75 13.78
N LEU A 175 -3.86 -3.70 13.16
CA LEU A 175 -2.87 -2.66 13.43
C LEU A 175 -3.40 -1.26 13.08
N SER A 176 -4.19 -1.15 12.02
CA SER A 176 -4.85 0.10 11.62
C SER A 176 -5.90 0.54 12.64
N LEU A 177 -6.66 -0.39 13.21
CA LEU A 177 -7.60 -0.13 14.32
C LEU A 177 -6.86 0.33 15.58
N GLU A 178 -5.79 -0.37 15.96
CA GLU A 178 -4.97 0.02 17.11
C GLU A 178 -4.39 1.42 16.92
N LEU A 179 -3.93 1.75 15.71
CA LEU A 179 -3.45 3.11 15.37
C LEU A 179 -4.56 4.14 15.53
N ALA A 180 -5.75 3.89 14.97
CA ALA A 180 -6.89 4.79 15.04
C ALA A 180 -7.33 5.06 16.50
N ILE A 181 -7.35 4.02 17.33
CA ILE A 181 -7.66 4.12 18.77
C ILE A 181 -6.55 4.89 19.50
N HIS A 182 -5.28 4.59 19.21
CA HIS A 182 -4.13 5.22 19.87
C HIS A 182 -4.12 6.74 19.66
N ILE A 183 -4.40 7.20 18.44
CA ILE A 183 -4.47 8.62 18.12
C ILE A 183 -5.81 9.26 18.50
N LYS A 184 -6.75 8.48 19.04
CA LYS A 184 -8.11 8.91 19.39
C LYS A 184 -8.84 9.56 18.22
N SER A 185 -8.75 8.93 17.05
CA SER A 185 -9.48 9.40 15.87
C SER A 185 -10.99 9.32 16.09
N ARG A 186 -11.71 10.41 15.79
CA ARG A 186 -13.18 10.44 15.78
C ARG A 186 -13.78 9.75 14.55
N TYR A 187 -12.96 9.42 13.55
CA TYR A 187 -13.42 8.80 12.32
C TYR A 187 -13.49 7.29 12.49
N ALA A 188 -14.70 6.79 12.75
CA ALA A 188 -14.96 5.36 13.03
C ALA A 188 -14.43 4.40 11.94
N LYS A 189 -14.35 4.85 10.68
CA LYS A 189 -13.93 4.04 9.53
C LYS A 189 -12.50 4.30 9.05
N ILE A 190 -11.70 5.10 9.76
CA ILE A 190 -10.36 5.46 9.27
C ILE A 190 -9.45 4.23 9.08
N ALA A 191 -9.62 3.21 9.90
CA ALA A 191 -8.87 1.96 9.81
C ALA A 191 -9.23 1.11 8.58
N GLU A 192 -10.41 1.32 7.98
CA GLU A 192 -10.88 0.62 6.77
C GLU A 192 -10.33 1.26 5.48
N VAL A 193 -9.73 2.45 5.57
CA VAL A 193 -9.31 3.21 4.40
C VAL A 193 -8.12 2.52 3.73
N LEU A 194 -8.28 2.26 2.43
CA LEU A 194 -7.22 1.82 1.53
C LEU A 194 -6.68 3.01 0.72
N ILE A 195 -5.37 3.18 0.72
CA ILE A 195 -4.71 4.39 0.20
C ILE A 195 -3.67 3.99 -0.86
N PRO A 196 -3.78 4.47 -2.11
CA PRO A 196 -2.72 4.29 -3.09
C PRO A 196 -1.38 4.78 -2.57
N LEU A 197 -0.29 4.09 -2.88
CA LEU A 197 1.05 4.54 -2.51
C LEU A 197 1.33 5.99 -2.94
N SER A 198 0.88 6.35 -4.14
CA SER A 198 0.97 7.72 -4.69
C SER A 198 0.30 8.76 -3.79
N MET A 199 -0.88 8.44 -3.28
CA MET A 199 -1.65 9.31 -2.41
C MET A 199 -0.99 9.39 -1.03
N ALA A 200 -0.55 8.26 -0.46
CA ALA A 200 0.14 8.21 0.82
C ALA A 200 1.39 9.11 0.87
N LEU A 201 2.11 9.27 -0.25
CA LEU A 201 3.28 10.16 -0.36
C LEU A 201 2.93 11.65 -0.25
N ILE A 202 1.78 12.05 -0.80
CA ILE A 202 1.37 13.46 -0.93
C ILE A 202 0.35 13.88 0.14
N THR A 203 -0.25 12.93 0.85
CA THR A 203 -1.14 13.18 1.97
C THR A 203 -0.36 13.73 3.16
N ASP A 204 -0.92 14.75 3.79
CA ASP A 204 -0.49 15.19 5.12
C ASP A 204 -1.37 14.57 6.19
N PHE A 205 -0.87 13.53 6.85
CA PHE A 205 -1.55 12.86 7.97
C PHE A 205 -1.46 13.69 9.25
N ASN A 206 -2.02 14.90 9.20
CA ASN A 206 -2.13 15.80 10.34
C ASN A 206 -3.37 15.49 11.18
N GLU A 207 -3.54 16.21 12.29
CA GLU A 207 -4.65 16.01 13.24
C GLU A 207 -6.02 16.17 12.57
N GLU A 208 -6.15 17.11 11.64
CA GLU A 208 -7.41 17.34 10.92
C GLU A 208 -7.77 16.16 10.01
N TYR A 209 -6.84 15.73 9.16
CA TYR A 209 -7.01 14.57 8.28
C TYR A 209 -7.33 13.30 9.06
N LEU A 210 -6.64 13.11 10.19
CA LEU A 210 -6.76 11.92 11.01
C LEU A 210 -7.95 11.95 11.97
N GLY A 211 -8.65 13.08 12.09
CA GLY A 211 -9.79 13.19 12.98
C GLY A 211 -9.41 13.26 14.46
N VAL A 212 -8.22 13.78 14.77
CA VAL A 212 -7.73 13.97 16.14
C VAL A 212 -8.27 15.30 16.69
N GLY A 213 -8.68 15.29 17.96
CA GLY A 213 -9.30 16.46 18.61
C GLY A 213 -10.77 16.64 18.26
N ASP A 214 -11.36 17.71 18.79
CA ASP A 214 -12.77 18.02 18.59
C ASP A 214 -13.06 18.36 17.12
N ALA A 215 -14.27 18.03 16.66
CA ALA A 215 -14.75 18.55 15.39
C ALA A 215 -14.80 20.07 15.49
N LYS A 216 -14.08 20.78 14.59
CA LYS A 216 -14.21 22.23 14.48
C LYS A 216 -15.70 22.55 14.33
N LYS A 217 -16.27 23.35 15.24
CA LYS A 217 -17.62 23.89 15.07
C LYS A 217 -17.60 24.71 13.79
N THR A 218 -18.29 24.25 12.75
CA THR A 218 -18.61 25.10 11.60
C THR A 218 -19.58 26.17 12.07
N GLY A 219 -19.13 27.41 12.21
CA GLY A 219 -20.01 28.53 12.52
C GLY A 219 -19.26 29.84 12.73
N GLU A 220 -19.19 30.65 11.67
CA GLU A 220 -19.17 32.13 11.63
C GLU A 220 -19.21 32.48 10.13
N GLU A 221 -20.41 32.65 9.54
CA GLU A 221 -20.98 33.96 9.22
C GLU A 221 -20.00 34.90 8.50
N ASP A 222 -19.89 34.78 7.17
CA ASP A 222 -19.58 35.94 6.33
C ASP A 222 -20.89 36.71 6.09
N ASN A 223 -21.30 37.41 7.15
CA ASN A 223 -22.20 38.55 7.07
C ASN A 223 -21.42 39.69 6.39
N LEU A 224 -21.42 39.75 5.06
CA LEU A 224 -21.12 40.99 4.33
C LEU A 224 -22.38 41.52 3.65
N SER A 225 -23.21 42.16 4.47
CA SER A 225 -24.07 43.25 4.00
C SER A 225 -23.21 44.51 3.90
N LYS A 226 -22.80 44.86 2.68
CA LYS A 226 -22.75 46.22 2.13
C LYS A 226 -22.28 46.20 0.68
#